data_AF-A0A1Q2YKX6-F1
#
_entry.id   AF-A0A1Q2YKX6-F1
#
_cell.length_a   1.000
_cell.length_b   1.000
_cell.length_c   1.000
_cell.angle_alpha   90.00
_cell.angle_beta   90.00
_cell.angle_gamma   90.00
#
_symmetry.space_group_name_H-M   'P 1'
#
loop_
_entity.id
_entity.type
_entity.pdbx_description
1 polymer ?
#
loop_
_entity_poly.entity_id
_entity_poly.type
_entity_poly.pdbx_seq_one_letter_code
_entity_poly.pdbx_strand_id
1 'polypeptide(L)'
;MMTRSGVDDVEFTKFDYIGNNDKLPELDGKYDLIYLTGSRKDSYEDIPFNNKLISFLKSVVNNADSKTKLLGICFGHQIIARALDLTTVPNTKGWEMGNTVVSIADKEYQKLNNTSIPHEFVISEMHRDIVSTPLDSKQLKGLSDLNVHPFGSSSICSVQGLYKRGKLLSFQGHPEFSAKLTDTMIKEKFSQGAVSAEFYKDASARNEKLHEDGSDPDGELKLQNWIAEFIYES
;
A
#
# COMPACT_ATOMS: atom_id res chain seq x y z
N MET A 1 -34.52 -0.48 17.33
CA MET A 1 -33.27 0.29 17.51
C MET A 1 -32.20 -0.71 17.95
N MET A 2 -31.53 -1.36 16.99
CA MET A 2 -30.47 -2.32 17.29
C MET A 2 -29.15 -1.55 17.28
N THR A 3 -28.53 -1.45 18.45
CA THR A 3 -27.14 -1.06 18.60
C THR A 3 -26.27 -2.09 17.87
N ARG A 4 -25.57 -1.68 16.81
CA ARG A 4 -24.51 -2.47 16.18
C ARG A 4 -23.32 -2.52 17.16
N SER A 5 -23.40 -3.39 18.15
CA SER A 5 -22.28 -3.83 18.98
C SER A 5 -21.73 -5.10 18.36
N GLY A 6 -20.63 -5.00 17.63
CA GLY A 6 -20.00 -6.13 16.95
C GLY A 6 -18.95 -5.63 15.99
N VAL A 7 -17.81 -5.17 16.51
CA VAL A 7 -16.56 -5.37 15.77
C VAL A 7 -16.29 -6.85 15.95
N ASP A 8 -16.38 -7.64 14.89
CA ASP A 8 -16.02 -9.05 14.96
C ASP A 8 -14.57 -9.15 15.50
N ASP A 9 -14.29 -10.15 16.34
CA ASP A 9 -12.95 -10.37 16.88
C ASP A 9 -11.99 -10.70 15.73
N VAL A 10 -11.12 -9.74 15.37
CA VAL A 10 -10.06 -9.96 14.38
C VAL A 10 -8.93 -10.74 15.05
N GLU A 11 -8.69 -11.97 14.60
CA GLU A 11 -7.57 -12.78 15.06
C GLU A 11 -6.33 -12.58 14.19
N PHE A 12 -5.19 -12.28 14.82
CA PHE A 12 -3.92 -12.09 14.13
C PHE A 12 -2.99 -13.27 14.35
N THR A 13 -2.47 -13.84 13.26
CA THR A 13 -1.29 -14.72 13.30
C THR A 13 -0.10 -14.00 12.70
N LYS A 14 0.97 -13.81 13.49
CA LYS A 14 2.20 -13.15 13.03
C LYS A 14 3.15 -14.15 12.36
N PHE A 15 3.58 -13.82 11.14
CA PHE A 15 4.66 -14.50 10.44
C PHE A 15 5.86 -13.57 10.36
N ASP A 16 6.92 -13.87 11.10
CA ASP A 16 8.19 -13.14 10.99
C ASP A 16 9.01 -13.70 9.81
N TYR A 17 8.63 -13.30 8.61
CA TYR A 17 9.25 -13.80 7.38
C TYR A 17 10.76 -13.53 7.33
N ILE A 18 11.21 -12.38 7.85
CA ILE A 18 12.62 -11.98 7.89
C ILE A 18 13.38 -12.72 8.99
N GLY A 19 12.81 -12.82 10.19
CA GLY A 19 13.49 -13.37 11.37
C GLY A 19 13.38 -14.90 11.53
N ASN A 20 12.48 -15.56 10.80
CA ASN A 20 12.14 -16.97 11.01
C ASN A 20 12.28 -17.86 9.76
N ASN A 21 13.41 -17.75 9.05
CA ASN A 21 13.79 -18.60 7.91
C ASN A 21 12.75 -18.63 6.78
N ASP A 22 12.20 -17.48 6.40
CA ASP A 22 11.31 -17.33 5.25
C ASP A 22 10.04 -18.21 5.32
N LYS A 23 9.51 -18.48 6.52
CA LYS A 23 8.27 -19.25 6.67
C LYS A 23 7.06 -18.42 6.24
N LEU A 24 6.25 -19.00 5.35
CA LEU A 24 5.01 -18.42 4.83
C LEU A 24 3.81 -19.23 5.37
N PRO A 25 2.63 -18.61 5.48
CA PRO A 25 1.41 -19.36 5.77
C PRO A 25 1.12 -20.38 4.66
N GLU A 26 0.44 -21.46 5.03
CA GLU A 26 -0.14 -22.38 4.04
C GLU A 26 -1.40 -21.74 3.43
N LEU A 27 -1.68 -22.06 2.16
CA LEU A 27 -2.89 -21.60 1.45
C LEU A 27 -4.01 -22.64 1.58
N ASP A 28 -4.28 -23.06 2.82
CA ASP A 28 -5.27 -24.08 3.20
C ASP A 28 -6.69 -23.52 3.44
N GLY A 29 -6.86 -22.21 3.23
CA GLY A 29 -8.12 -21.50 3.46
C GLY A 29 -8.34 -21.04 4.91
N LYS A 30 -7.34 -21.17 5.79
CA LYS A 30 -7.42 -20.73 7.19
C LYS A 30 -7.47 -19.20 7.36
N TYR A 31 -6.90 -18.45 6.43
CA TYR A 31 -6.73 -17.00 6.54
C TYR A 31 -7.63 -16.25 5.55
N ASP A 32 -8.51 -15.39 6.05
CA ASP A 32 -9.33 -14.50 5.23
C ASP A 32 -8.51 -13.36 4.61
N LEU A 33 -7.45 -12.92 5.30
CA LEU A 33 -6.59 -11.82 4.88
C LEU A 33 -5.12 -12.12 5.20
N ILE A 34 -4.26 -11.87 4.23
CA ILE A 34 -2.82 -11.76 4.44
C ILE A 34 -2.44 -10.29 4.38
N TYR A 35 -1.92 -9.79 5.51
CA TYR A 35 -1.45 -8.42 5.66
C TYR A 35 0.08 -8.36 5.53
N LEU A 36 0.58 -7.63 4.53
CA LEU A 36 2.00 -7.39 4.28
C LEU A 36 2.38 -5.98 4.73
N THR A 37 3.19 -5.90 5.77
CA THR A 37 3.67 -4.62 6.34
C THR A 37 4.77 -3.99 5.48
N GLY A 38 5.13 -2.76 5.83
CA GLY A 38 6.39 -2.16 5.39
C GLY A 38 7.63 -2.92 5.86
N SER A 39 8.76 -2.65 5.22
CA SER A 39 10.07 -3.24 5.52
C SER A 39 11.19 -2.24 5.22
N ARG A 40 12.34 -2.43 5.86
CA ARG A 40 13.59 -1.72 5.52
C ARG A 40 14.37 -2.42 4.40
N LYS A 41 13.93 -3.59 3.97
CA LYS A 41 14.47 -4.31 2.81
C LYS A 41 13.90 -3.71 1.54
N ASP A 42 14.69 -3.72 0.47
CA ASP A 42 14.17 -3.43 -0.86
C ASP A 42 13.28 -4.59 -1.35
N SER A 43 12.33 -4.25 -2.22
CA SER A 43 11.44 -5.19 -2.91
C SER A 43 11.90 -5.51 -4.34
N TYR A 44 12.91 -4.80 -4.83
CA TYR A 44 13.30 -4.84 -6.25
C TYR A 44 14.46 -5.79 -6.54
N GLU A 45 15.31 -6.13 -5.56
CA GLU A 45 16.39 -7.08 -5.80
C GLU A 45 15.85 -8.48 -6.15
N ASP A 46 16.47 -9.08 -7.16
CA ASP A 46 16.18 -10.45 -7.61
C ASP A 46 16.96 -11.46 -6.74
N ILE A 47 16.49 -11.61 -5.50
CA ILE A 47 17.09 -12.49 -4.49
C ILE A 47 16.12 -13.60 -4.08
N PRO A 48 16.61 -14.78 -3.63
CA PRO A 48 15.77 -15.92 -3.26
C PRO A 48 14.65 -15.58 -2.27
N PHE A 49 14.95 -14.67 -1.32
CA PHE A 49 14.00 -14.14 -0.36
C PHE A 49 12.79 -13.48 -1.04
N ASN A 50 13.03 -12.47 -1.88
CA ASN A 50 11.96 -11.78 -2.60
C ASN A 50 11.22 -12.74 -3.56
N ASN A 51 11.96 -13.60 -4.28
CA ASN A 51 11.37 -14.52 -5.26
C ASN A 51 10.42 -15.55 -4.64
N LYS A 52 10.74 -16.03 -3.44
CA LYS A 52 9.88 -16.95 -2.69
C LYS A 52 8.57 -16.25 -2.29
N LEU A 53 8.65 -15.03 -1.76
CA LEU A 53 7.48 -14.23 -1.40
C LEU A 53 6.64 -13.86 -2.64
N ILE A 54 7.28 -13.45 -3.73
CA ILE A 54 6.63 -13.15 -5.03
C ILE A 54 5.84 -14.36 -5.52
N SER A 55 6.44 -15.55 -5.52
CA SER A 55 5.79 -16.79 -5.98
C SER A 55 4.57 -17.15 -5.13
N PHE A 56 4.67 -16.97 -3.82
CA PHE A 56 3.57 -17.16 -2.89
C PHE A 56 2.42 -16.19 -3.16
N LEU A 57 2.71 -14.88 -3.25
CA LEU A 57 1.69 -13.85 -3.50
C LEU A 57 1.01 -14.03 -4.86
N LYS A 58 1.78 -14.41 -5.89
CA LYS A 58 1.26 -14.74 -7.21
C LYS A 58 0.25 -15.90 -7.14
N SER A 59 0.52 -16.88 -6.27
CA SER A 59 -0.41 -18.00 -6.03
C SER A 59 -1.69 -17.52 -5.34
N VAL A 60 -1.62 -16.60 -4.38
CA VAL A 60 -2.80 -16.02 -3.72
C VAL A 60 -3.67 -15.23 -4.69
N VAL A 61 -3.06 -14.33 -5.48
CA VAL A 61 -3.78 -13.47 -6.44
C VAL A 61 -4.49 -14.27 -7.52
N ASN A 62 -3.83 -15.33 -8.03
CA ASN A 62 -4.33 -16.14 -9.13
C ASN A 62 -5.33 -17.22 -8.68
N ASN A 63 -5.38 -17.53 -7.39
CA ASN A 63 -6.35 -18.50 -6.87
C ASN A 63 -7.73 -17.83 -6.73
N ALA A 64 -8.56 -18.02 -7.74
CA ALA A 64 -9.92 -17.50 -7.80
C ALA A 64 -10.88 -18.18 -6.80
N ASP A 65 -10.61 -19.42 -6.41
CA ASP A 65 -11.44 -20.18 -5.46
C ASP A 65 -11.12 -19.83 -4.00
N SER A 66 -9.98 -19.19 -3.75
CA SER A 66 -9.57 -18.75 -2.42
C SER A 66 -10.22 -17.43 -2.05
N LYS A 67 -10.85 -17.42 -0.87
CA LYS A 67 -11.36 -16.21 -0.20
C LYS A 67 -10.27 -15.33 0.40
N THR A 68 -9.02 -15.81 0.44
CA THR A 68 -7.91 -15.06 1.04
C THR A 68 -7.62 -13.80 0.24
N LYS A 69 -7.72 -12.66 0.91
CA LYS A 69 -7.40 -11.32 0.41
C LYS A 69 -5.95 -10.97 0.69
N LEU A 70 -5.43 -9.98 -0.04
CA LEU A 70 -4.14 -9.33 0.21
C LEU A 70 -4.35 -7.87 0.59
N LEU A 71 -3.73 -7.45 1.70
CA LEU A 71 -3.54 -6.04 2.04
C LEU A 71 -2.04 -5.77 2.12
N GLY A 72 -1.50 -4.87 1.29
CA GLY A 72 -0.06 -4.57 1.27
C GLY A 72 0.26 -3.11 1.51
N ILE A 73 1.24 -2.83 2.37
CA ILE A 73 1.66 -1.46 2.74
C ILE A 73 3.14 -1.26 2.45
N CYS A 74 3.48 -0.17 1.75
CA CYS A 74 4.85 0.20 1.39
C CYS A 74 5.61 -0.96 0.72
N PHE A 75 6.55 -1.64 1.39
CA PHE A 75 7.18 -2.87 0.88
C PHE A 75 6.14 -3.92 0.43
N GLY A 76 5.07 -4.10 1.21
CA GLY A 76 3.98 -5.00 0.87
C GLY A 76 3.30 -4.66 -0.45
N HIS A 77 3.04 -3.37 -0.71
CA HIS A 77 2.53 -2.90 -2.00
C HIS A 77 3.48 -3.25 -3.14
N GLN A 78 4.76 -2.97 -2.97
CA GLN A 78 5.78 -3.18 -4.00
C GLN A 78 6.00 -4.66 -4.31
N ILE A 79 6.09 -5.52 -3.30
CA ILE A 79 6.31 -6.95 -3.53
C ILE A 79 5.07 -7.65 -4.12
N ILE A 80 3.87 -7.14 -3.82
CA ILE A 80 2.65 -7.55 -4.53
C ILE A 80 2.69 -7.09 -5.99
N ALA A 81 3.13 -5.86 -6.26
CA ALA A 81 3.30 -5.37 -7.63
C ALA A 81 4.25 -6.29 -8.43
N ARG A 82 5.35 -6.72 -7.81
CA ARG A 82 6.26 -7.73 -8.39
C ARG A 82 5.57 -9.07 -8.68
N ALA A 83 4.67 -9.53 -7.82
CA ALA A 83 3.87 -10.75 -8.05
C ALA A 83 2.88 -10.63 -9.22
N LEU A 84 2.49 -9.39 -9.56
CA LEU A 84 1.69 -9.03 -10.73
C LEU A 84 2.53 -8.74 -11.98
N ASP A 85 3.81 -9.12 -11.95
CA ASP A 85 4.79 -8.88 -13.01
C ASP A 85 5.07 -7.38 -13.30
N LEU A 86 4.75 -6.49 -12.35
CA LEU A 86 5.13 -5.08 -12.40
C LEU A 86 6.59 -4.91 -11.94
N THR A 87 7.23 -3.85 -12.43
CA THR A 87 8.62 -3.54 -12.07
C THR A 87 8.66 -2.60 -10.88
N THR A 88 9.49 -2.91 -9.88
CA THR A 88 9.80 -2.00 -8.77
C THR A 88 11.24 -1.53 -8.87
N VAL A 89 11.50 -0.27 -8.55
CA VAL A 89 12.83 0.36 -8.66
C VAL A 89 13.00 1.46 -7.60
N PRO A 90 14.25 1.83 -7.26
CA PRO A 90 14.51 3.10 -6.57
C PRO A 90 13.99 4.28 -7.39
N ASN A 91 13.30 5.20 -6.74
CA ASN A 91 12.78 6.41 -7.37
C ASN A 91 13.92 7.39 -7.66
N THR A 92 14.05 7.77 -8.93
CA THR A 92 15.02 8.76 -9.40
C THR A 92 14.73 10.16 -8.88
N LYS A 93 13.48 10.44 -8.50
CA LYS A 93 13.07 11.70 -7.85
C LYS A 93 13.45 11.77 -6.36
N GLY A 94 13.97 10.69 -5.79
CA GLY A 94 14.38 10.62 -4.39
C GLY A 94 13.27 10.13 -3.47
N TRP A 95 13.32 10.59 -2.22
CA TRP A 95 12.39 10.17 -1.17
C TRP A 95 11.03 10.85 -1.32
N GLU A 96 9.98 10.12 -0.96
CA GLU A 96 8.67 10.67 -0.64
C GLU A 96 8.45 10.45 0.87
N MET A 97 8.30 11.55 1.61
CA MET A 97 8.09 11.53 3.06
C MET A 97 7.06 12.56 3.49
N GLY A 98 6.35 12.25 4.56
CA GLY A 98 5.37 13.16 5.16
C GLY A 98 3.97 12.99 4.60
N ASN A 99 3.01 13.63 5.26
CA ASN A 99 1.63 13.58 4.83
C ASN A 99 1.49 14.21 3.44
N THR A 100 0.93 13.44 2.52
CA THR A 100 0.87 13.75 1.10
C THR A 100 -0.54 13.51 0.60
N VAL A 101 -1.03 14.43 -0.24
CA VAL A 101 -2.31 14.23 -0.94
C VAL A 101 -2.07 13.30 -2.11
N VAL A 102 -2.80 12.19 -2.11
CA VAL A 102 -2.87 11.25 -3.22
C VAL A 102 -4.18 11.47 -3.96
N SER A 103 -4.08 11.78 -5.25
CA SER A 103 -5.24 11.99 -6.12
C SER A 103 -5.45 10.79 -7.04
N ILE A 104 -6.69 10.34 -7.16
CA ILE A 104 -7.15 9.29 -8.07
C ILE A 104 -7.79 9.96 -9.29
N ALA A 105 -7.24 9.74 -10.47
CA ALA A 105 -7.79 10.32 -11.70
C ALA A 105 -9.18 9.74 -12.01
N ASP A 106 -10.10 10.53 -12.60
CA ASP A 106 -11.48 10.07 -12.89
C ASP A 106 -11.54 8.76 -13.68
N LYS A 107 -10.64 8.58 -14.65
CA LYS A 107 -10.53 7.36 -15.45
C LYS A 107 -10.15 6.12 -14.62
N GLU A 108 -9.41 6.30 -13.53
CA GLU A 108 -9.02 5.26 -12.59
C GLU A 108 -10.17 5.03 -11.62
N TYR A 109 -10.72 6.11 -11.05
CA TYR A 109 -11.85 6.09 -10.14
C TYR A 109 -13.05 5.30 -10.70
N GLN A 110 -13.43 5.57 -11.95
CA GLN A 110 -14.51 4.85 -12.63
C GLN A 110 -14.26 3.34 -12.74
N LYS A 111 -12.99 2.91 -12.86
CA LYS A 111 -12.63 1.48 -12.93
C LYS A 111 -12.66 0.81 -11.57
N LEU A 112 -12.45 1.54 -10.48
CA LEU A 112 -12.53 0.98 -9.13
C LEU A 112 -13.97 0.53 -8.81
N ASN A 113 -14.98 1.14 -9.44
CA ASN A 113 -16.40 0.79 -9.33
C ASN A 113 -16.84 0.60 -7.85
N ASN A 114 -16.39 1.53 -6.99
CA ASN A 114 -16.68 1.57 -5.57
C ASN A 114 -16.82 3.03 -5.14
N THR A 115 -18.04 3.41 -4.73
CA THR A 115 -18.40 4.79 -4.36
C THR A 115 -17.90 5.22 -2.99
N SER A 116 -17.43 4.28 -2.17
CA SER A 116 -16.86 4.58 -0.85
C SER A 116 -15.41 5.06 -0.95
N ILE A 117 -14.77 4.89 -2.11
CA ILE A 117 -13.40 5.34 -2.34
C ILE A 117 -13.42 6.88 -2.52
N PRO A 118 -12.53 7.63 -1.85
CA PRO A 118 -12.40 9.06 -2.10
C PRO A 118 -11.64 9.33 -3.40
N HIS A 119 -11.97 10.43 -4.09
CA HIS A 119 -11.19 10.89 -5.25
C HIS A 119 -9.78 11.35 -4.86
N GLU A 120 -9.61 11.83 -3.63
CA GLU A 120 -8.31 12.15 -3.06
C GLU A 120 -8.31 11.95 -1.55
N PHE A 121 -7.14 11.60 -1.01
CA PHE A 121 -6.96 11.37 0.42
C PHE A 121 -5.54 11.76 0.84
N VAL A 122 -5.38 12.10 2.11
CA VAL A 122 -4.07 12.30 2.73
C VAL A 122 -3.54 10.95 3.22
N ILE A 123 -2.26 10.68 3.00
CA ILE A 123 -1.58 9.50 3.55
C ILE A 123 -0.15 9.84 3.98
N SER A 124 0.32 9.23 5.07
CA SER A 124 1.73 9.34 5.49
C SER A 124 2.66 8.62 4.51
N GLU A 125 3.52 9.34 3.80
CA GLU A 125 4.53 8.73 2.94
C GLU A 125 5.85 8.48 3.68
N MET A 126 6.50 7.35 3.38
CA MET A 126 7.84 7.00 3.87
C MET A 126 8.49 5.95 2.96
N HIS A 127 8.84 6.35 1.74
CA HIS A 127 9.47 5.42 0.80
C HIS A 127 10.44 6.12 -0.16
N ARG A 128 11.35 5.33 -0.72
CA ARG A 128 12.22 5.73 -1.83
C ARG A 128 12.05 4.84 -3.05
N ASP A 129 11.49 3.65 -2.88
CA ASP A 129 11.24 2.72 -3.95
C ASP A 129 9.80 2.85 -4.43
N ILE A 130 9.57 2.58 -5.71
CA ILE A 130 8.28 2.75 -6.37
C ILE A 130 8.01 1.61 -7.36
N VAL A 131 6.74 1.43 -7.71
CA VAL A 131 6.37 0.76 -8.96
C VAL A 131 6.72 1.67 -10.13
N SER A 132 7.56 1.18 -11.03
CA SER A 132 8.07 1.94 -12.17
C SER A 132 6.96 2.26 -13.16
N THR A 133 6.99 3.47 -13.71
CA THR A 133 6.09 3.90 -14.78
C THR A 133 6.87 4.60 -15.90
N PRO A 134 6.36 4.65 -17.14
CA PRO A 134 5.10 4.07 -17.62
C PRO A 134 5.09 2.54 -17.61
N LEU A 135 3.91 1.94 -17.42
CA LEU A 135 3.74 0.49 -17.54
C LEU A 135 3.78 0.07 -19.01
N ASP A 136 4.49 -1.01 -19.32
CA ASP A 136 4.53 -1.54 -20.68
C ASP A 136 3.24 -2.28 -21.07
N SER A 137 3.11 -2.64 -22.36
CA SER A 137 1.91 -3.31 -22.87
C SER A 137 1.66 -4.68 -22.24
N LYS A 138 2.72 -5.40 -21.84
CA LYS A 138 2.61 -6.71 -21.19
C LYS A 138 2.10 -6.54 -19.76
N GLN A 139 2.61 -5.58 -19.01
CA GLN A 139 2.17 -5.24 -17.66
C GLN A 139 0.71 -4.78 -17.67
N LEU A 140 0.34 -3.88 -18.58
CA LEU A 140 -1.04 -3.43 -18.75
C LEU A 140 -1.99 -4.58 -19.09
N LYS A 141 -1.56 -5.50 -19.98
CA LYS A 141 -2.35 -6.70 -20.30
C LYS A 141 -2.50 -7.61 -19.07
N GLY A 142 -1.43 -7.88 -18.33
CA GLY A 142 -1.47 -8.73 -17.14
C GLY A 142 -2.41 -8.19 -16.06
N LEU A 143 -2.37 -6.89 -15.80
CA LEU A 143 -3.32 -6.23 -14.89
C LEU A 143 -4.76 -6.33 -15.39
N SER A 144 -4.99 -6.11 -16.69
CA SER A 144 -6.32 -6.24 -17.29
C SER A 144 -6.87 -7.66 -17.22
N ASP A 145 -6.05 -8.67 -17.51
CA ASP A 145 -6.44 -10.09 -17.46
C ASP A 145 -6.82 -10.50 -16.02
N LEU A 146 -6.14 -9.93 -15.01
CA LEU A 146 -6.39 -10.20 -13.59
C LEU A 146 -7.46 -9.31 -12.95
N ASN A 147 -7.98 -8.33 -13.70
CA ASN A 147 -8.85 -7.25 -13.23
C ASN A 147 -8.27 -6.50 -12.01
N VAL A 148 -6.99 -6.12 -12.12
CA VAL A 148 -6.29 -5.30 -11.12
C VAL A 148 -6.13 -3.88 -11.66
N HIS A 149 -6.44 -2.89 -10.83
CA HIS A 149 -6.40 -1.49 -11.17
C HIS A 149 -5.34 -0.76 -10.33
N PRO A 150 -4.26 -0.22 -10.95
CA PRO A 150 -3.43 0.75 -10.26
C PRO A 150 -4.21 2.04 -10.08
N PHE A 151 -4.02 2.70 -8.95
CA PHE A 151 -4.70 3.94 -8.63
C PHE A 151 -3.79 4.88 -7.84
N GLY A 152 -4.15 6.16 -7.87
CA GLY A 152 -3.57 7.16 -7.01
C GLY A 152 -2.20 7.62 -7.50
N SER A 153 -1.97 8.91 -7.46
CA SER A 153 -0.69 9.51 -7.81
C SER A 153 -0.39 10.72 -6.95
N SER A 154 0.90 10.98 -6.80
CA SER A 154 1.46 12.20 -6.23
C SER A 154 2.44 12.82 -7.24
N SER A 155 3.09 13.93 -6.86
CA SER A 155 4.14 14.53 -7.68
C SER A 155 5.40 13.65 -7.82
N ILE A 156 5.59 12.69 -6.89
CA ILE A 156 6.81 11.87 -6.77
C ILE A 156 6.57 10.42 -7.23
N CYS A 157 5.40 9.84 -6.95
CA CYS A 157 5.06 8.47 -7.31
C CYS A 157 3.73 8.38 -8.08
N SER A 158 3.73 7.63 -9.19
CA SER A 158 2.59 7.54 -10.11
C SER A 158 1.65 6.37 -9.86
N VAL A 159 2.03 5.43 -8.98
CA VAL A 159 1.19 4.30 -8.57
C VAL A 159 1.22 4.24 -7.06
N GLN A 160 0.20 4.83 -6.43
CA GLN A 160 0.09 4.89 -4.98
C GLN A 160 -0.67 3.70 -4.39
N GLY A 161 -1.32 2.89 -5.22
CA GLY A 161 -1.96 1.67 -4.79
C GLY A 161 -2.38 0.75 -5.93
N LEU A 162 -2.76 -0.47 -5.55
CA LEU A 162 -3.34 -1.49 -6.44
C LEU A 162 -4.63 -2.01 -5.83
N TYR A 163 -5.66 -2.12 -6.65
CA TYR A 163 -6.98 -2.58 -6.21
C TYR A 163 -7.54 -3.67 -7.13
N LYS A 164 -8.05 -4.73 -6.50
CA LYS A 164 -8.93 -5.73 -7.11
C LYS A 164 -10.01 -6.04 -6.08
N ARG A 165 -11.26 -5.74 -6.43
CA ARG A 165 -12.41 -5.92 -5.53
C ARG A 165 -12.42 -7.33 -4.93
N GLY A 166 -12.61 -7.40 -3.61
CA GLY A 166 -12.65 -8.66 -2.85
C GLY A 166 -11.36 -9.48 -2.82
N LYS A 167 -10.22 -8.97 -3.34
CA LYS A 167 -8.99 -9.77 -3.43
C LYS A 167 -7.70 -9.05 -3.10
N LEU A 168 -7.55 -7.80 -3.52
CA LEU A 168 -6.31 -7.05 -3.32
C LEU A 168 -6.61 -5.57 -3.04
N LEU A 169 -6.02 -5.06 -1.97
CA LEU A 169 -5.85 -3.64 -1.73
C LEU A 169 -4.40 -3.40 -1.31
N SER A 170 -3.79 -2.32 -1.79
CA SER A 170 -2.45 -1.95 -1.34
C SER A 170 -2.21 -0.47 -1.43
N PHE A 171 -1.32 0.02 -0.59
CA PHE A 171 -0.93 1.43 -0.49
C PHE A 171 0.59 1.54 -0.43
N GLN A 172 1.13 2.47 -1.20
CA GLN A 172 2.55 2.80 -1.18
C GLN A 172 2.93 3.60 0.08
N GLY A 173 2.02 4.47 0.55
CA GLY A 173 2.09 5.13 1.85
C GLY A 173 1.61 4.25 3.02
N HIS A 174 1.65 4.82 4.22
CA HIS A 174 1.41 4.17 5.51
C HIS A 174 0.15 4.72 6.20
N PRO A 175 -1.05 4.18 5.93
CA PRO A 175 -2.27 4.62 6.61
C PRO A 175 -2.28 4.27 8.11
N GLU A 176 -1.33 3.44 8.57
CA GLU A 176 -1.13 3.05 9.96
C GLU A 176 -0.22 4.00 10.75
N PHE A 177 0.38 5.00 10.09
CA PHE A 177 1.24 5.97 10.76
C PHE A 177 0.43 7.09 11.41
N SER A 178 1.04 7.72 12.40
CA SER A 178 0.53 8.98 12.98
C SER A 178 1.43 10.11 12.55
N ALA A 179 0.89 11.33 12.45
CA ALA A 179 1.69 12.52 12.14
C ALA A 179 2.93 12.64 13.05
N LYS A 180 2.82 12.30 14.33
CA LYS A 180 3.96 12.30 15.27
C LYS A 180 5.05 11.29 14.89
N LEU A 181 4.66 10.08 14.48
CA LEU A 181 5.61 9.07 14.02
C LEU A 181 6.29 9.53 12.72
N THR A 182 5.50 10.03 11.77
CA THR A 182 5.98 10.54 10.49
C THR A 182 7.00 11.66 10.67
N ASP A 183 6.72 12.65 11.54
CA ASP A 183 7.66 13.73 11.87
C ASP A 183 8.98 13.21 12.49
N THR A 184 8.88 12.20 13.37
CA THR A 184 10.06 11.57 13.98
C THR A 184 10.95 10.91 12.92
N MET A 185 10.34 10.19 11.97
CA MET A 185 11.07 9.54 10.88
C MET A 185 11.71 10.55 9.91
N ILE A 186 11.00 11.64 9.58
CA ILE A 186 11.54 12.74 8.76
C ILE A 186 12.78 13.35 9.42
N LYS A 187 12.71 13.63 10.73
CA LYS A 187 13.83 14.13 11.53
C LYS A 187 15.01 13.18 11.54
N GLU A 188 14.76 11.88 11.72
CA GLU A 188 15.80 10.85 11.71
C GLU A 188 16.51 10.79 10.34
N LYS A 189 15.75 10.83 9.24
CA LYS A 189 16.33 10.78 7.89
C LYS A 189 17.13 12.03 7.55
N PHE A 190 16.70 13.19 8.02
CA PHE A 190 17.47 14.42 7.90
C PHE A 190 18.77 14.36 8.70
N SER A 191 18.74 13.89 9.95
CA SER A 191 19.95 13.79 10.78
C SER A 191 20.96 12.77 10.25
N GLN A 192 20.50 11.75 9.54
CA GLN A 192 21.33 10.79 8.80
C GLN A 192 21.90 11.35 7.48
N GLY A 193 21.53 12.57 7.07
CA GLY A 193 21.95 13.16 5.81
C GLY A 193 21.30 12.54 4.56
N ALA A 194 20.19 11.82 4.73
CA ALA A 194 19.50 11.14 3.62
C ALA A 194 18.66 12.10 2.75
N VAL A 195 18.34 13.29 3.26
CA VAL A 195 17.53 14.32 2.59
C VAL A 195 18.11 15.72 2.86
N SER A 196 17.79 16.68 1.99
CA SER A 196 18.24 18.07 2.15
C SER A 196 17.46 18.81 3.25
N ALA A 197 18.01 19.93 3.73
CA ALA A 197 17.32 20.79 4.69
C ALA A 197 16.02 21.41 4.11
N GLU A 198 16.00 21.67 2.80
CA GLU A 198 14.81 22.14 2.09
C GLU A 198 13.72 21.06 2.08
N PHE A 199 14.07 19.82 1.75
CA PHE A 199 13.15 18.69 1.79
C PHE A 199 12.60 18.46 3.20
N TYR A 200 13.48 18.49 4.21
CA TYR A 200 13.08 18.36 5.62
C TYR A 200 12.04 19.43 6.00
N LYS A 201 12.30 20.69 5.67
CA LYS A 201 11.40 21.81 5.97
C LYS A 201 10.05 21.64 5.27
N ASP A 202 10.03 21.24 4.00
CA ASP A 202 8.78 20.98 3.26
C ASP A 202 7.98 19.83 3.89
N ALA A 203 8.62 18.67 4.10
CA ALA A 203 7.96 17.48 4.63
C ALA A 203 7.39 17.72 6.04
N SER A 204 8.15 18.39 6.92
CA SER A 204 7.64 18.77 8.24
C SER A 204 6.47 19.76 8.15
N ALA A 205 6.53 20.77 7.28
CA ALA A 205 5.43 21.73 7.11
C ALA A 205 4.15 21.08 6.57
N ARG A 206 4.27 20.13 5.63
CA ARG A 206 3.12 19.35 5.14
C ARG A 206 2.51 18.49 6.25
N ASN A 207 3.35 17.85 7.05
CA ASN A 207 2.92 17.02 8.16
C ASN A 207 2.24 17.82 9.28
N GLU A 208 2.62 19.10 9.46
CA GLU A 208 1.93 20.06 10.31
C GLU A 208 0.60 20.55 9.73
N LYS A 209 0.50 20.68 8.41
CA LYS A 209 -0.73 21.18 7.77
C LYS A 209 -1.80 20.09 7.60
N LEU A 210 -1.37 18.87 7.25
CA LEU A 210 -2.22 17.76 6.85
C LEU A 210 -2.30 16.71 7.97
N HIS A 211 -2.63 17.12 9.19
CA HIS A 211 -2.47 16.28 10.40
C HIS A 211 -3.34 15.02 10.45
N GLU A 212 -4.46 14.99 9.75
CA GLU A 212 -5.40 13.87 9.76
C GLU A 212 -5.05 12.88 8.63
N ASP A 213 -4.38 11.79 8.99
CA ASP A 213 -4.05 10.71 8.05
C ASP A 213 -5.33 9.97 7.62
N GLY A 214 -5.51 9.79 6.31
CA GLY A 214 -6.66 9.13 5.71
C GLY A 214 -7.91 9.99 5.54
N SER A 215 -7.85 11.28 5.89
CA SER A 215 -8.94 12.21 5.60
C SER A 215 -8.96 12.62 4.12
N ASP A 216 -10.16 12.85 3.62
CA ASP A 216 -10.37 13.56 2.36
C ASP A 216 -10.34 15.10 2.61
N PRO A 217 -10.53 15.93 1.58
CA PRO A 217 -10.52 17.40 1.73
C PRO A 217 -11.58 17.95 2.68
N ASP A 218 -12.63 17.19 2.95
CA ASP A 218 -13.73 17.54 3.84
C ASP A 218 -13.46 17.09 5.30
N GLY A 219 -12.35 16.40 5.56
CA GLY A 219 -11.96 15.90 6.89
C GLY A 219 -12.55 14.52 7.23
N GLU A 220 -13.19 13.84 6.28
CA GLU A 220 -13.81 12.54 6.51
C GLU A 220 -12.78 11.41 6.33
N LEU A 221 -12.72 10.46 7.29
CA LEU A 221 -11.79 9.31 7.30
C LEU A 221 -12.15 8.23 6.26
N LYS A 222 -12.29 8.63 4.99
CA LYS A 222 -12.71 7.75 3.90
C LYS A 222 -11.70 6.65 3.60
N LEU A 223 -10.40 6.87 3.86
CA LEU A 223 -9.38 5.85 3.66
C LEU A 223 -9.55 4.68 4.65
N GLN A 224 -9.74 4.97 5.94
CA GLN A 224 -9.95 3.92 6.96
C GLN A 224 -11.27 3.20 6.73
N ASN A 225 -12.32 3.91 6.33
CA ASN A 225 -13.59 3.30 5.95
C ASN A 225 -13.43 2.35 4.76
N TRP A 226 -12.67 2.76 3.72
CA TRP A 226 -12.39 1.89 2.59
C TRP A 226 -11.59 0.64 2.97
N ILE A 227 -10.57 0.78 3.82
CA ILE A 227 -9.80 -0.35 4.34
C ILE A 227 -10.70 -1.30 5.14
N ALA A 228 -11.53 -0.77 6.03
CA ALA A 228 -12.48 -1.55 6.82
C ALA A 228 -13.48 -2.29 5.92
N GLU A 229 -14.09 -1.60 4.96
CA GLU A 229 -14.96 -2.22 3.97
C GLU A 229 -14.24 -3.34 3.21
N PHE A 230 -13.02 -3.11 2.73
CA PHE A 230 -12.25 -4.15 2.05
C PHE A 230 -12.00 -5.38 2.93
N ILE A 231 -11.70 -5.18 4.21
CA ILE A 231 -11.47 -6.28 5.16
C ILE A 231 -12.75 -7.09 5.37
N TYR A 232 -13.89 -6.42 5.59
CA TYR A 232 -15.16 -7.06 5.96
C TYR A 232 -16.08 -7.40 4.78
N GLU A 233 -15.80 -6.93 3.56
CA GLU A 233 -16.59 -7.24 2.36
C GLU A 233 -16.52 -8.73 2.04
N SER A 234 -17.67 -9.42 2.00
CA SER A 234 -17.75 -10.87 1.76
C SER A 234 -17.57 -11.25 0.30
#